data_AF-A0A645G6R7-F1
#
_entry.id   AF-A0A645G6R7-F1
#
_cell.length_a   1.000
_cell.length_b   1.000
_cell.length_c   1.000
_cell.angle_alpha   90.00
_cell.angle_beta   90.00
_cell.angle_gamma   90.00
#
_symmetry.space_group_name_H-M   'P 1'
#
loop_
_entity.id
_entity.type
_entity.pdbx_description
1 polymer ?
#
loop_
_entity_poly.entity_id
_entity_poly.type
_entity_poly.pdbx_seq_one_letter_code
_entity_poly.pdbx_strand_id
1 'polypeptide(L)'
;MLTYSGFYNLGVKEIWDMIDEYIAFVKENGYFDYRRNEQSKYWMYEAINEHLRDSFYNNEVVKSMLADKERQVLEANLTSFVAARNLLDAYFAELKK
;
A
#
# COMPACT_ATOMS: atom_id res chain seq x y z
N MET A 1 0.38 -30.16 -11.98
CA MET A 1 -0.50 -29.08 -12.48
C MET A 1 -1.91 -29.46 -12.08
N LEU A 2 -2.56 -28.69 -11.22
CA LEU A 2 -3.98 -28.85 -10.89
C LEU A 2 -4.78 -27.97 -11.83
N THR A 3 -5.83 -28.53 -12.44
CA THR A 3 -6.76 -27.79 -13.28
C THR A 3 -8.14 -27.82 -12.63
N TYR A 4 -8.86 -26.71 -12.69
CA TYR A 4 -10.23 -26.62 -12.17
C TYR A 4 -11.11 -25.84 -13.12
N SER A 5 -12.42 -26.04 -13.01
CA SER A 5 -13.41 -25.20 -13.64
C SER A 5 -14.48 -24.86 -12.62
N GLY A 6 -14.55 -23.58 -12.22
CA GLY A 6 -15.60 -23.11 -11.32
C GLY A 6 -17.00 -23.18 -11.94
N PHE A 7 -17.10 -23.08 -13.28
CA PHE A 7 -18.38 -23.17 -14.00
C PHE A 7 -18.93 -24.61 -14.03
N TYR A 8 -18.06 -25.61 -14.22
CA TYR A 8 -18.45 -27.02 -14.21
C TYR A 8 -18.26 -27.71 -12.85
N ASN A 9 -17.85 -26.96 -11.82
CA ASN A 9 -17.50 -27.46 -10.49
C ASN A 9 -16.51 -28.65 -10.50
N LEU A 10 -15.56 -28.63 -11.43
CA LEU A 10 -14.53 -29.68 -11.57
C LEU A 10 -13.25 -29.24 -10.87
N GLY A 11 -12.60 -30.13 -10.12
CA GLY A 11 -11.31 -29.86 -9.47
C GLY A 11 -11.38 -28.99 -8.22
N VAL A 12 -12.58 -28.52 -7.83
CA VAL A 12 -12.76 -27.60 -6.68
C VAL A 12 -12.49 -28.32 -5.36
N LYS A 13 -12.94 -29.57 -5.22
CA LYS A 13 -12.71 -30.37 -4.01
C LYS A 13 -11.22 -30.63 -3.82
N GLU A 14 -10.52 -31.00 -4.88
CA GLU A 14 -9.10 -31.32 -4.87
C GLU A 14 -8.24 -30.10 -4.54
N ILE A 15 -8.63 -28.91 -5.00
CA ILE A 15 -8.01 -27.65 -4.57
C ILE A 15 -8.24 -27.41 -3.08
N TRP A 16 -9.46 -27.66 -2.59
CA TRP A 16 -9.80 -27.44 -1.19
C TRP A 16 -9.02 -28.37 -0.26
N ASP A 17 -8.98 -29.66 -0.59
CA ASP A 17 -8.20 -30.66 0.15
C ASP A 17 -6.71 -30.27 0.21
N MET A 18 -6.14 -29.81 -0.91
CA MET A 18 -4.75 -29.31 -0.96
C MET A 18 -4.53 -28.06 -0.09
N ILE A 19 -5.49 -27.14 -0.05
CA ILE A 19 -5.42 -25.95 0.82
C ILE A 19 -5.40 -26.40 2.29
N ASP A 20 -6.28 -27.33 2.68
CA ASP A 20 -6.35 -27.83 4.05
C ASP A 20 -5.06 -28.56 4.45
N GLU A 21 -4.51 -29.40 3.58
CA GLU A 21 -3.21 -30.05 3.79
C GLU A 21 -2.08 -29.05 3.99
N TYR A 22 -2.02 -28.00 3.16
CA TYR A 22 -1.02 -26.95 3.29
C TYR A 22 -1.19 -26.19 4.60
N ILE A 23 -2.42 -25.80 4.97
CA ILE A 23 -2.71 -25.09 6.22
C ILE A 23 -2.29 -25.94 7.43
N ALA A 24 -2.59 -27.24 7.43
CA ALA A 24 -2.18 -28.15 8.49
C ALA A 24 -0.65 -28.19 8.60
N PHE A 25 0.04 -28.38 7.47
CA PHE A 25 1.51 -28.40 7.41
C PHE A 25 2.15 -27.11 7.95
N VAL A 26 1.67 -25.93 7.54
CA VAL A 26 2.26 -24.66 8.01
C VAL A 26 1.88 -24.29 9.43
N LYS A 27 0.79 -24.83 9.97
CA LYS A 27 0.44 -24.67 11.39
C LYS A 27 1.29 -25.58 12.28
N GLU A 28 1.50 -26.83 11.88
CA GLU A 28 2.31 -27.79 12.63
C GLU A 28 3.75 -27.30 12.81
N ASN A 29 4.33 -26.71 11.78
CA ASN A 29 5.70 -26.18 11.84
C ASN A 29 5.80 -24.72 12.35
N GLY A 30 4.69 -24.11 12.79
CA GLY A 30 4.64 -22.74 13.33
C GLY A 30 4.83 -21.61 12.30
N TYR A 31 5.04 -21.93 11.02
CA TYR A 31 5.23 -20.94 9.96
C TYR A 31 3.99 -20.08 9.73
N PHE A 32 2.80 -20.62 9.93
CA PHE A 32 1.54 -19.90 9.77
C PHE A 32 1.48 -18.63 10.61
N ASP A 33 1.78 -18.74 11.91
CA ASP A 33 1.74 -17.61 12.84
C ASP A 33 2.87 -16.62 12.57
N TYR A 34 4.08 -17.12 12.26
CA TYR A 34 5.19 -16.27 11.84
C TYR A 34 4.82 -15.41 10.63
N ARG A 35 4.24 -16.01 9.58
CA ARG A 35 3.83 -15.30 8.37
C ARG A 35 2.70 -14.31 8.64
N ARG A 36 1.75 -14.67 9.49
CA ARG A 36 0.66 -13.78 9.88
C ARG A 36 1.17 -12.56 10.64
N ASN A 37 2.12 -12.73 11.55
CA ASN A 37 2.75 -11.62 12.26
C ASN A 37 3.52 -10.69 11.31
N GLU A 38 4.28 -11.24 10.37
CA GLU A 38 4.97 -10.44 9.35
C GLU A 38 3.98 -9.68 8.45
N GLN A 39 2.84 -10.28 8.10
CA GLN A 39 1.77 -9.59 7.37
C GLN A 39 1.14 -8.49 8.21
N SER A 40 0.86 -8.71 9.49
CA SER A 40 0.32 -7.68 10.38
C SER A 40 1.26 -6.49 10.51
N LYS A 41 2.56 -6.75 10.63
CA LYS A 41 3.59 -5.70 10.62
C LYS A 41 3.63 -4.95 9.29
N TYR A 42 3.57 -5.65 8.15
CA TYR A 42 3.47 -5.03 6.84
C TYR A 42 2.25 -4.10 6.74
N TRP A 43 1.06 -4.59 7.11
CA TRP A 43 -0.17 -3.81 7.06
C TRP A 43 -0.16 -2.60 8.00
N MET A 44 0.52 -2.67 9.14
CA MET A 44 0.74 -1.52 10.00
C MET A 44 1.52 -0.41 9.28
N TYR A 45 2.61 -0.74 8.59
CA TYR A 45 3.37 0.25 7.81
C TYR A 45 2.56 0.79 6.63
N GLU A 46 1.82 -0.06 5.93
CA GLU A 46 0.96 0.39 4.83
C GLU A 46 -0.12 1.36 5.30
N ALA A 47 -0.79 1.07 6.42
CA ALA A 47 -1.79 1.97 6.99
C ALA A 47 -1.19 3.34 7.36
N ILE A 48 0.03 3.36 7.91
CA ILE A 48 0.74 4.62 8.20
C ILE A 48 1.02 5.37 6.89
N ASN A 49 1.53 4.69 5.86
CA ASN A 49 1.86 5.31 4.58
C ASN A 49 0.62 5.86 3.87
N GLU A 50 -0.48 5.11 3.87
CA GLU A 50 -1.76 5.55 3.31
C GLU A 50 -2.28 6.77 4.05
N HIS A 51 -2.32 6.75 5.39
CA HIS A 51 -2.76 7.90 6.16
C HIS A 51 -1.88 9.14 5.96
N LEU A 52 -0.56 8.99 5.89
CA LEU A 52 0.34 10.10 5.62
C LEU A 52 0.13 10.67 4.21
N ARG A 53 -0.01 9.81 3.21
CA ARG A 53 -0.28 10.19 1.82
C ARG A 53 -1.61 10.93 1.72
N ASP A 54 -2.66 10.36 2.28
CA ASP A 54 -4.00 10.91 2.23
C ASP A 54 -4.07 12.23 2.98
N SER A 55 -3.44 12.33 4.15
CA SER A 55 -3.35 13.59 4.90
C SER A 55 -2.62 14.67 4.11
N PHE A 56 -1.52 14.32 3.45
CA PHE A 56 -0.75 15.26 2.62
C PHE A 56 -1.54 15.77 1.41
N TYR A 57 -2.11 14.88 0.60
CA TYR A 57 -2.82 15.28 -0.62
C TYR A 57 -4.23 15.85 -0.36
N ASN A 58 -4.83 15.56 0.80
CA ASN A 58 -6.11 16.16 1.18
C ASN A 58 -5.98 17.52 1.88
N ASN A 59 -4.76 17.94 2.22
CA ASN A 59 -4.49 19.23 2.83
C ASN A 59 -4.77 20.38 1.85
N GLU A 60 -5.53 21.40 2.29
CA GLU A 60 -5.98 22.49 1.41
C GLU A 60 -4.83 23.38 0.90
N VAL A 61 -3.80 23.62 1.72
CA VAL A 61 -2.61 24.37 1.29
C VAL A 61 -1.87 23.60 0.21
N VAL A 62 -1.62 22.30 0.42
CA VAL A 62 -0.96 21.43 -0.56
C VAL A 62 -1.76 21.39 -1.86
N LYS A 63 -3.08 21.16 -1.81
CA LYS A 63 -3.96 21.15 -3.00
C LYS A 63 -3.85 22.44 -3.79
N SER A 64 -3.86 23.60 -3.11
CA SER A 64 -3.79 24.91 -3.77
C SER A 64 -2.46 25.15 -4.50
N MET A 65 -1.37 24.54 -4.01
CA MET A 65 -0.02 24.69 -4.56
C MET A 65 0.34 23.62 -5.60
N LEU A 66 -0.32 22.46 -5.57
CA LEU A 66 0.10 21.26 -6.31
C LEU A 66 0.16 21.53 -7.82
N ALA A 67 -0.91 22.05 -8.41
CA ALA A 67 -1.01 22.29 -9.85
C ALA A 67 0.05 23.26 -10.37
N ASP A 68 0.35 24.32 -9.61
CA ASP A 68 1.38 25.28 -10.00
C ASP A 68 2.79 24.68 -9.87
N LYS A 69 3.05 23.87 -8.83
CA LYS A 69 4.35 23.17 -8.69
C LYS A 69 4.56 22.13 -9.79
N GLU A 70 3.54 21.37 -10.16
CA GLU A 70 3.61 20.44 -11.30
C GLU A 70 3.95 21.17 -12.60
N ARG A 71 3.27 22.30 -12.87
CA ARG A 71 3.55 23.13 -14.04
C ARG A 71 5.00 23.63 -14.05
N GLN A 72 5.51 24.14 -12.92
CA GLN A 72 6.90 24.60 -12.81
C GLN A 72 7.92 23.48 -13.05
N VAL A 73 7.61 22.23 -12.66
CA VAL A 73 8.48 21.08 -12.94
C VAL A 73 8.48 20.73 -14.42
N LEU A 74 7.31 20.70 -15.06
CA LEU A 74 7.18 20.40 -16.49
C LEU A 74 7.83 21.46 -17.38
N GLU A 75 7.80 22.72 -16.95
CA GLU A 75 8.47 23.86 -17.62
C GLU A 75 9.98 23.94 -17.32
N ALA A 76 10.54 22.99 -16.55
CA ALA A 76 11.93 22.99 -16.06
C ALA A 76 12.34 24.23 -15.25
N ASN A 77 11.37 24.96 -14.70
CA ASN A 77 11.57 26.08 -13.79
C ASN A 77 11.96 25.62 -12.37
N LEU A 78 11.55 24.41 -11.98
CA LEU A 78 11.93 23.74 -10.75
C LEU A 78 12.29 22.28 -11.01
N THR A 79 13.22 21.73 -10.21
CA THR A 79 13.43 20.29 -10.18
C THR A 79 12.31 19.61 -9.39
N SER A 80 12.02 18.35 -9.73
CA SER A 80 11.03 17.53 -9.02
C SER A 80 11.31 17.46 -7.51
N PHE A 81 12.58 17.38 -7.11
CA PHE A 81 13.00 17.36 -5.71
C PHE A 81 12.72 18.68 -4.98
N VAL A 82 12.98 19.83 -5.62
CA VAL A 82 12.71 21.13 -5.01
C VAL A 82 11.21 21.40 -4.91
N ALA A 83 10.44 21.02 -5.94
CA ALA A 83 8.98 21.12 -5.90
C ALA A 83 8.38 20.26 -4.79
N ALA A 84 8.81 19.00 -4.67
CA ALA A 84 8.38 18.10 -3.59
C ALA A 84 8.71 18.66 -2.20
N ARG A 85 9.94 19.17 -2.02
CA ARG A 85 10.35 19.79 -0.75
C ARG A 85 9.50 20.99 -0.39
N ASN A 86 9.21 21.88 -1.35
CA ASN A 86 8.36 23.04 -1.10
C ASN A 86 6.95 22.64 -0.63
N LEU A 87 6.36 21.60 -1.23
CA LEU A 87 5.04 21.10 -0.82
C LEU A 87 5.09 20.47 0.58
N LEU A 88 6.13 19.69 0.89
CA LEU A 88 6.35 19.12 2.23
C LEU A 88 6.56 20.19 3.30
N ASP A 89 7.37 21.21 3.01
CA ASP A 89 7.64 22.31 3.93
C ASP A 89 6.35 23.11 4.22
N ALA A 90 5.51 23.34 3.21
CA ALA A 90 4.20 23.98 3.38
C ALA A 90 3.26 23.14 4.26
N TYR A 91 3.17 21.83 4.00
CA TYR A 91 2.36 20.89 4.78
C TYR A 91 2.78 20.87 6.25
N PHE A 92 4.08 20.72 6.55
CA PHE A 92 4.56 20.69 7.93
C PHE A 92 4.49 22.05 8.64
N ALA A 93 4.54 23.16 7.91
CA ALA A 93 4.34 24.49 8.48
C ALA A 93 2.88 24.71 8.92
N GLU A 94 1.91 24.18 8.17
CA GLU A 94 0.50 24.22 8.56
C GLU A 94 0.19 23.33 9.75
N LEU A 95 0.72 22.10 9.79
CA LEU A 95 0.54 21.19 10.93
C LEU A 95 1.08 21.72 12.27
N LYS A 96 1.97 22.72 12.25
CA LYS A 96 2.53 23.36 13.44
C LYS A 96 1.72 24.55 13.95
N LYS A 97 0.71 25.01 13.20
CA LYS A 97 -0.21 26.08 13.61
C LYS A 97 -1.30 25.52 14.52
#